data_AF-Q0GDU4-F1
#
_entry.id   AF-Q0GDU4-F1
#
_cell.length_a   1.000
_cell.length_b   1.000
_cell.length_c   1.000
_cell.angle_alpha   90.00
_cell.angle_beta   90.00
_cell.angle_gamma   90.00
#
_symmetry.space_group_name_H-M   'P 1'
#
loop_
_entity.id
_entity.type
_entity.pdbx_description
1 polymer ?
#
loop_
_entity_poly.entity_id
_entity_poly.type
_entity_poly.pdbx_seq_one_letter_code
_entity_poly.pdbx_strand_id
1 'polypeptide(L)' 'SANVPRSPVRELLEMEPETAKFSPAERTYDGKVRVTVEVVGKGKFKGVGRSYRIAKSAAARRALRSLKANQPQ' A
#
# COMPACT_ATOMS: atom_id res chain seq x y z
N SER A 1 23.78 -12.15 -7.22
CA SER A 1 22.93 -11.48 -6.22
C SER A 1 21.49 -11.49 -6.69
N ALA A 2 20.65 -12.35 -6.11
CA ALA A 2 19.29 -12.58 -6.59
C ALA A 2 18.47 -11.29 -6.53
N ASN A 3 17.98 -10.84 -7.67
CA ASN A 3 17.13 -9.66 -7.82
C ASN A 3 15.72 -10.02 -7.33
N VAL A 4 15.59 -10.29 -6.02
CA VAL A 4 14.34 -10.73 -5.40
C VAL A 4 13.35 -9.58 -5.55
N PRO A 5 12.19 -9.79 -6.18
CA PRO A 5 11.18 -8.74 -6.32
C PRO A 5 10.82 -8.20 -4.94
N ARG A 6 11.13 -6.93 -4.69
CA ARG A 6 10.76 -6.30 -3.42
C ARG A 6 9.24 -6.26 -3.35
N SER A 7 8.70 -6.73 -2.22
CA SER A 7 7.28 -6.60 -1.96
C SER A 7 6.90 -5.12 -1.96
N PRO A 8 5.82 -4.70 -2.63
CA PRO A 8 5.37 -3.31 -2.62
C PRO A 8 5.11 -2.77 -1.21
N VAL A 9 4.75 -3.66 -0.28
CA VAL A 9 4.56 -3.30 1.12
C VAL A 9 5.90 -2.96 1.78
N ARG A 10 6.95 -3.74 1.48
CA ARG A 10 8.29 -3.50 2.00
C ARG A 10 8.89 -2.23 1.42
N GLU A 11 8.78 -2.03 0.11
CA GLU A 11 9.27 -0.81 -0.54
C GLU A 11 8.59 0.46 0.03
N LEU A 12 7.27 0.40 0.30
CA LEU A 12 6.58 1.53 0.92
C LEU A 12 7.08 1.82 2.34
N LEU A 13 7.27 0.79 3.16
CA LEU A 13 7.78 0.95 4.53
C LEU A 13 9.27 1.35 4.56
N GLU A 14 10.05 0.99 3.55
CA GLU A 14 11.45 1.44 3.40
C GLU A 14 11.50 2.93 2.99
N MET A 15 10.58 3.42 2.16
CA MET A 15 10.50 4.83 1.79
C MET A 15 9.92 5.69 2.92
N GLU A 16 8.91 5.18 3.61
CA GLU A 16 8.04 5.93 4.51
C GLU A 16 7.81 5.11 5.81
N PRO A 17 8.86 4.87 6.62
CA PRO A 17 8.80 3.97 7.78
C PRO A 17 7.87 4.46 8.89
N GLU A 18 7.84 5.76 9.13
CA GLU A 18 7.07 6.39 10.23
C GLU A 18 5.72 6.97 9.76
N THR A 19 5.59 7.19 8.46
CA THR A 19 4.52 7.95 7.82
C THR A 19 3.48 7.06 7.14
N ALA A 20 3.81 5.79 6.82
CA ALA A 20 2.89 4.84 6.20
C ALA A 20 2.22 3.91 7.24
N LYS A 21 0.93 4.15 7.54
CA LYS A 21 0.12 3.34 8.46
C LYS A 21 -0.94 2.53 7.72
N PHE A 22 -0.94 1.21 7.93
CA PHE A 22 -1.95 0.32 7.37
C PHE A 22 -3.12 0.15 8.34
N SER A 23 -4.34 0.31 7.83
CA SER A 23 -5.56 0.01 8.56
C SER A 23 -5.78 -1.51 8.68
N PRO A 24 -6.63 -1.94 9.64
CA PRO A 24 -7.14 -3.31 9.67
C PRO A 24 -7.84 -3.71 8.38
N ALA A 25 -7.97 -5.03 8.19
CA ALA A 25 -8.72 -5.62 7.09
C ALA A 25 -10.23 -5.37 7.29
N GLU A 26 -10.87 -4.68 6.36
CA GLU A 26 -12.32 -4.57 6.32
C GLU A 26 -12.90 -5.54 5.30
N ARG A 27 -13.99 -6.22 5.65
CA ARG A 27 -14.73 -7.05 4.69
C ARG A 27 -15.78 -6.21 3.99
N THR A 28 -15.73 -6.19 2.67
CA THR A 28 -16.72 -5.51 1.81
C THR A 28 -17.95 -6.40 1.60
N TYR A 29 -19.06 -5.80 1.19
CA TYR A 29 -20.32 -6.49 0.89
C TYR A 29 -20.14 -7.62 -0.15
N ASP A 30 -19.28 -7.40 -1.14
CA ASP A 30 -18.93 -8.39 -2.17
C ASP A 30 -18.04 -9.54 -1.68
N GLY A 31 -17.81 -9.66 -0.36
CA GLY A 31 -16.95 -10.67 0.26
C GLY A 31 -15.45 -10.43 0.10
N LYS A 32 -15.03 -9.34 -0.56
CA LYS A 32 -13.61 -8.96 -0.72
C LYS A 32 -13.07 -8.28 0.54
N VAL A 33 -11.75 -8.33 0.71
CA VAL A 33 -11.03 -7.62 1.77
C VAL A 33 -10.55 -6.28 1.24
N ARG A 34 -10.80 -5.21 2.00
CA ARG A 34 -10.33 -3.85 1.78
C ARG A 34 -9.33 -3.47 2.87
N VAL A 35 -8.24 -2.84 2.47
CA VAL A 35 -7.20 -2.30 3.34
C VAL A 35 -6.91 -0.89 2.90
N THR A 36 -6.79 0.03 3.84
CA THR A 36 -6.38 1.41 3.59
C THR A 36 -4.97 1.59 4.11
N VAL A 37 -4.12 2.26 3.35
CA VAL A 37 -2.84 2.77 3.84
C VAL A 37 -2.90 4.28 3.86
N GLU A 38 -2.61 4.88 5.00
CA GLU A 38 -2.47 6.31 5.16
C GLU A 38 -0.99 6.65 5.12
N VAL A 39 -0.60 7.53 4.20
CA VAL A 39 0.77 8.05 4.10
C VAL A 39 0.70 9.54 4.45
N VAL A 40 1.34 9.92 5.55
CA VAL A 40 1.39 11.32 6.01
C VAL A 40 1.94 12.21 4.90
N GLY A 41 1.25 13.31 4.58
CA GLY A 41 1.64 14.23 3.52
C GLY A 41 1.32 13.80 2.08
N LYS A 42 0.78 12.59 1.87
CA LYS A 42 0.41 12.06 0.53
C LYS A 42 -1.05 11.60 0.46
N GLY A 43 -1.66 11.31 1.60
CA GLY A 43 -3.08 10.96 1.70
C GLY A 43 -3.33 9.47 1.94
N LYS A 44 -4.57 9.04 1.67
CA LYS A 44 -5.06 7.68 1.98
C LYS A 44 -5.27 6.88 0.70
N PHE A 45 -4.66 5.70 0.62
CA PHE A 45 -4.75 4.80 -0.53
C PHE A 45 -5.47 3.51 -0.13
N LYS A 46 -6.54 3.19 -0.85
CA LYS A 46 -7.34 1.99 -0.62
C LYS A 46 -6.96 0.88 -1.59
N GLY A 47 -6.80 -0.33 -1.09
CA GLY A 47 -6.59 -1.55 -1.85
C GLY A 47 -7.66 -2.60 -1.52
N VAL A 48 -8.16 -3.30 -2.53
CA VAL A 48 -9.18 -4.34 -2.37
C VAL A 48 -8.68 -5.63 -3.03
N GLY A 49 -8.96 -6.78 -2.43
CA GLY A 49 -8.58 -8.08 -2.98
C GLY A 49 -9.29 -9.25 -2.30
N ARG A 50 -9.10 -10.46 -2.84
CA ARG A 50 -9.67 -11.69 -2.28
C ARG A 50 -9.10 -12.08 -0.89
N SER A 51 -8.00 -11.46 -0.47
CA SER A 51 -7.37 -11.71 0.83
C SER A 51 -6.62 -10.47 1.33
N TYR A 52 -6.33 -10.44 2.62
CA TYR A 52 -5.61 -9.34 3.26
C TYR A 52 -4.27 -9.01 2.59
N ARG A 53 -3.46 -10.03 2.25
CA ARG A 53 -2.15 -9.81 1.59
C ARG A 53 -2.30 -9.11 0.24
N ILE A 54 -3.29 -9.49 -0.56
CA ILE A 54 -3.52 -8.89 -1.87
C ILE A 54 -4.02 -7.46 -1.71
N ALA A 55 -4.97 -7.23 -0.81
CA ALA A 55 -5.49 -5.89 -0.52
C ALA A 55 -4.37 -4.95 -0.01
N LYS A 56 -3.52 -5.43 0.91
CA LYS A 56 -2.38 -4.69 1.46
C LYS A 56 -1.35 -4.35 0.38
N SER A 57 -1.00 -5.31 -0.47
CA SER A 57 -0.10 -5.10 -1.61
C SER A 57 -0.69 -4.12 -2.65
N ALA A 58 -2.00 -4.19 -2.90
CA ALA A 58 -2.69 -3.27 -3.81
C ALA A 58 -2.71 -1.83 -3.28
N ALA A 59 -2.97 -1.65 -1.97
CA ALA A 59 -2.91 -0.36 -1.30
C ALA A 59 -1.49 0.23 -1.37
N ALA A 60 -0.48 -0.58 -1.04
CA ALA A 60 0.91 -0.15 -1.09
C ALA A 60 1.39 0.22 -2.50
N ARG A 61 1.00 -0.54 -3.54
CA ARG A 61 1.29 -0.18 -4.94
C ARG A 61 0.68 1.15 -5.36
N ARG A 62 -0.53 1.48 -4.89
CA ARG A 62 -1.15 2.78 -5.16
C ARG A 62 -0.40 3.91 -4.48
N ALA A 63 -0.03 3.72 -3.22
CA ALA A 63 0.78 4.70 -2.48
C ALA A 63 2.13 4.94 -3.16
N LEU A 64 2.87 3.88 -3.50
CA LEU A 64 4.16 3.99 -4.22
C LEU A 64 4.05 4.70 -5.56
N ARG A 65 3.00 4.42 -6.35
CA ARG A 65 2.77 5.16 -7.60
C ARG A 65 2.55 6.65 -7.35
N SER A 66 1.78 7.00 -6.33
CA SER A 66 1.55 8.39 -5.97
C SER A 66 2.83 9.06 -5.45
N LEU A 67 3.65 8.34 -4.68
CA LEU A 67 4.93 8.84 -4.19
C LEU A 67 5.89 9.16 -5.34
N LYS A 68 6.01 8.22 -6.30
CA LYS A 68 6.87 8.38 -7.49
C LYS A 68 6.35 9.44 -8.46
N ALA A 69 5.03 9.63 -8.55
CA ALA A 69 4.43 10.64 -9.41
C ALA A 69 4.51 12.08 -8.84
N ASN A 70 4.55 12.23 -7.51
CA ASN A 70 4.65 13.53 -6.83
C ASN A 70 6.09 13.95 -6.50
N GLN A 71 7.10 13.33 -7.11
CA GLN A 71 8.50 13.72 -6.95
C GLN A 71 8.80 14.76 -8.05
N PRO A 72 9.03 16.05 -7.72
CA PRO A 72 9.49 17.01 -8.72
C PRO A 72 10.82 16.51 -9.29
N GLN A 73 10.92 16.45 -10.62
CA GLN A 73 12.19 16.19 -11.32
C GLN A 73 13.17 17.34 -11.09
#